data_AF-A0A3A6I9C2-F1
#
_entry.id   AF-A0A3A6I9C2-F1
#
_cell.length_a   1.000
_cell.length_b   1.000
_cell.length_c   1.000
_cell.angle_alpha   90.00
_cell.angle_beta   90.00
_cell.angle_gamma   90.00
#
_symmetry.space_group_name_H-M   'P 1'
#
loop_
_entity.id
_entity.type
_entity.pdbx_description
1 polymer ?
#
loop_
_entity_poly.entity_id
_entity_poly.type
_entity_poly.pdbx_seq_one_letter_code
_entity_poly.pdbx_strand_id
1 'polypeptide(L)'
;MLTDWSFWFSIITAVVAIIALVQTRQQIKLSNKQHLFDKRTEYYLVAMGLIQLYRNNCSRYTFEKDEPAFAIDLEFKWLTNNVYLEEISSAIENPLNAPEHKEFLIKLEDLKNIATKIEFVFFGKASIILSNFVLRYQELLFSVYQYQILLNNMEKASQGKTLEEAQRTVGEKEHRKNLKEAFENMKQADIRLKEEKVEEKIKKQIKL
;
A
#
# COMPACT_ATOMS: atom_id res chain seq x y z
N MET A 1 -22.32 50.59 42.21
CA MET A 1 -22.18 49.36 41.40
C MET A 1 -21.57 49.63 40.03
N LEU A 2 -22.04 50.62 39.25
CA LEU A 2 -21.47 50.93 37.92
C LEU A 2 -20.08 51.62 37.93
N THR A 3 -19.64 52.13 39.08
CA THR A 3 -18.30 52.75 39.27
C THR A 3 -17.26 51.80 39.86
N ASP A 4 -17.64 50.53 40.08
CA ASP A 4 -16.76 49.56 40.71
C ASP A 4 -15.79 48.98 39.66
N TRP A 5 -14.51 49.35 39.76
CA TRP A 5 -13.47 48.93 38.83
C TRP A 5 -13.36 47.40 38.74
N SER A 6 -13.64 46.71 39.84
CA SER A 6 -13.65 45.24 39.91
C SER A 6 -14.74 44.60 39.05
N PHE A 7 -15.90 45.26 38.94
CA PHE A 7 -17.01 44.81 38.11
C PHE A 7 -16.67 44.91 36.62
N TRP A 8 -16.10 46.04 36.18
CA TRP A 8 -15.65 46.23 34.81
C TRP A 8 -14.49 45.30 34.44
N PHE A 9 -13.54 45.10 35.35
CA PHE A 9 -12.46 44.13 35.15
C PHE A 9 -12.99 42.71 34.96
N SER A 10 -13.96 42.29 35.77
CA SER A 10 -14.59 40.97 35.66
C SER A 10 -15.32 40.78 34.32
N ILE A 11 -16.02 41.81 33.83
CA ILE A 11 -16.65 41.80 32.50
C ILE A 11 -15.59 41.64 31.41
N ILE A 12 -14.52 42.44 31.45
CA ILE A 12 -13.44 42.37 30.47
C ILE A 12 -12.79 40.97 30.48
N THR A 13 -12.48 40.43 31.66
CA THR A 13 -11.92 39.08 31.79
C THR A 13 -12.86 38.02 31.20
N ALA A 14 -14.17 38.12 31.47
CA ALA A 14 -15.16 37.18 30.91
C ALA A 14 -15.21 37.26 29.37
N VAL A 15 -15.20 38.48 28.80
CA VAL A 15 -15.17 38.67 27.35
C VAL A 15 -13.90 38.11 26.73
N VAL A 16 -12.73 38.38 27.33
CA VAL A 16 -11.44 37.86 26.87
C VAL A 16 -11.43 36.32 26.90
N ALA A 17 -11.97 35.71 27.96
CA ALA A 17 -12.07 34.26 28.06
C ALA A 17 -12.98 33.65 26.98
N ILE A 18 -14.12 34.28 26.68
CA ILE A 18 -15.00 33.84 25.58
C ILE A 18 -14.29 33.93 24.22
N ILE A 19 -13.59 35.03 23.95
CA ILE A 19 -12.84 35.22 22.71
C ILE A 19 -11.75 34.15 22.57
N ALA A 20 -11.00 33.88 23.65
CA ALA A 20 -9.99 32.84 23.67
C ALA A 20 -10.58 31.46 23.33
N LEU A 21 -11.72 31.09 23.94
CA LEU A 21 -12.41 29.83 23.64
C LEU A 21 -12.85 29.72 22.17
N VAL A 22 -13.33 30.83 21.58
CA VAL A 22 -13.71 30.87 20.15
C VAL A 22 -12.47 30.67 19.27
N GLN A 23 -11.37 31.36 19.56
CA GLN A 23 -10.10 31.20 18.83
C GLN A 23 -9.56 29.77 18.93
N THR A 24 -9.57 29.17 20.12
CA THR A 24 -9.16 27.77 20.32
C THR A 24 -10.01 26.80 19.49
N ARG A 25 -11.34 26.99 19.46
CA ARG A 25 -12.22 26.16 18.62
C ARG A 25 -11.91 26.29 17.13
N GLN A 26 -11.64 27.51 16.66
CA GLN A 26 -11.25 27.75 15.27
C GLN A 26 -9.90 27.10 14.95
N GLN A 27 -8.93 27.21 15.84
CA GLN A 27 -7.60 26.61 15.68
C GLN A 27 -7.68 25.07 15.64
N ILE A 28 -8.44 24.44 16.54
CA ILE A 28 -8.66 22.98 16.53
C ILE A 28 -9.29 22.54 15.21
N LYS A 29 -10.30 23.26 14.73
CA LYS A 29 -10.96 22.97 13.46
C LYS A 29 -9.98 23.05 12.28
N LEU A 30 -9.13 24.08 12.25
CA LEU A 30 -8.11 24.25 11.22
C LEU A 30 -7.05 23.15 11.30
N SER A 31 -6.55 22.85 12.50
CA SER A 31 -5.58 21.78 12.75
C SER A 31 -6.09 20.41 12.28
N ASN A 32 -7.36 20.07 12.60
CA ASN A 32 -7.97 18.84 12.13
C ASN A 32 -8.08 18.78 10.60
N LYS A 33 -8.35 19.91 9.94
CA LYS A 33 -8.42 20.00 8.48
C LYS A 33 -7.05 19.79 7.84
N GLN A 34 -6.00 20.41 8.40
CA GLN A 34 -4.63 20.22 7.97
C GLN A 34 -4.19 18.75 8.15
N HIS A 35 -4.45 18.16 9.32
CA HIS A 35 -4.12 16.76 9.58
C HIS A 35 -4.81 15.81 8.58
N LEU A 36 -6.09 16.02 8.26
CA LEU A 36 -6.79 15.24 7.25
C LEU A 36 -6.20 15.43 5.85
N PHE A 37 -5.83 16.66 5.49
CA PHE A 37 -5.16 16.97 4.22
C PHE A 37 -3.82 16.23 4.11
N ASP A 38 -3.02 16.25 5.17
CA ASP A 38 -1.72 15.58 5.21
C ASP A 38 -1.88 14.07 5.05
N LYS A 39 -2.81 13.44 5.78
CA LYS A 39 -3.10 11.99 5.66
C LYS A 39 -3.61 11.59 4.29
N ARG A 40 -4.48 12.40 3.68
CA ARG A 40 -4.94 12.15 2.30
C ARG A 40 -3.78 12.25 1.32
N THR A 41 -2.91 13.24 1.47
CA THR A 41 -1.74 13.41 0.61
C THR A 41 -0.78 12.23 0.75
N GLU A 42 -0.48 11.81 1.97
CA GLU A 42 0.37 10.65 2.29
C GLU A 42 -0.13 9.38 1.59
N TYR A 43 -1.38 8.96 1.83
CA TYR A 43 -1.90 7.71 1.26
C TYR A 43 -2.12 7.80 -0.25
N TYR A 44 -2.47 8.97 -0.77
CA TYR A 44 -2.56 9.18 -2.21
C TYR A 44 -1.19 9.00 -2.89
N LEU A 45 -0.12 9.59 -2.35
CA LEU A 45 1.22 9.48 -2.93
C LEU A 45 1.74 8.04 -2.92
N VAL A 46 1.52 7.30 -1.82
CA VAL A 46 1.86 5.87 -1.76
C VAL A 46 1.10 5.11 -2.83
N ALA A 47 -0.23 5.25 -2.90
CA ALA A 47 -1.04 4.52 -3.87
C ALA A 47 -0.65 4.87 -5.33
N MET A 48 -0.36 6.14 -5.61
CA MET A 48 0.11 6.58 -6.93
C MET A 48 1.46 5.97 -7.29
N GLY A 49 2.40 5.88 -6.32
CA GLY A 49 3.68 5.23 -6.52
C GLY A 49 3.53 3.75 -6.89
N LEU A 50 2.59 3.04 -6.23
CA LEU A 50 2.27 1.64 -6.55
C LEU A 50 1.63 1.51 -7.94
N ILE A 51 0.67 2.39 -8.27
CA ILE A 51 0.02 2.40 -9.59
C ILE A 51 1.05 2.60 -10.71
N GLN A 52 1.96 3.56 -10.54
CA GLN A 52 3.01 3.82 -11.52
C GLN A 52 3.98 2.64 -11.65
N LEU A 53 4.43 2.07 -10.53
CA LEU A 53 5.29 0.88 -10.56
C LEU A 53 4.64 -0.28 -11.30
N TYR A 54 3.39 -0.60 -10.96
CA TYR A 54 2.66 -1.66 -11.63
C TYR A 54 2.58 -1.40 -13.13
N ARG A 55 2.06 -0.23 -13.54
CA ARG A 55 1.82 0.08 -14.96
C ARG A 55 3.10 0.14 -15.79
N ASN A 56 4.20 0.58 -15.21
CA ASN A 56 5.50 0.66 -15.91
C ASN A 56 6.10 -0.72 -16.17
N ASN A 57 5.72 -1.73 -15.38
CA ASN A 57 6.32 -3.07 -15.45
C ASN A 57 5.33 -4.16 -15.84
N CYS A 58 4.02 -3.88 -15.88
CA CYS A 58 2.98 -4.91 -16.05
C CYS A 58 3.05 -5.67 -17.38
N SER A 59 3.56 -5.04 -18.44
CA SER A 59 3.75 -5.67 -19.75
C SER A 59 4.80 -6.78 -19.75
N ARG A 60 5.64 -6.85 -18.70
CA ARG A 60 6.68 -7.87 -18.55
C ARG A 60 6.16 -9.15 -17.89
N TYR A 61 4.96 -9.12 -17.32
CA TYR A 61 4.37 -10.23 -16.57
C TYR A 61 3.47 -11.08 -17.47
N THR A 62 4.07 -11.85 -18.36
CA THR A 62 3.34 -12.76 -19.26
C THR A 62 3.76 -14.21 -19.03
N PHE A 63 2.85 -14.99 -18.45
CA PHE A 63 3.02 -16.44 -18.27
C PHE A 63 2.61 -17.23 -19.53
N GLU A 64 3.17 -16.89 -20.69
CA GLU A 64 2.78 -17.47 -21.98
C GLU A 64 3.08 -18.97 -22.06
N LYS A 65 4.09 -19.43 -21.31
CA LYS A 65 4.52 -20.83 -21.27
C LYS A 65 4.09 -21.49 -19.97
N ASP A 66 3.86 -22.80 -20.02
CA ASP A 66 3.60 -23.63 -18.83
C ASP A 66 4.90 -24.01 -18.10
N GLU A 67 5.79 -23.03 -17.92
CA GLU A 67 7.12 -23.18 -17.33
C GLU A 67 7.20 -22.46 -15.97
N PRO A 68 8.09 -22.90 -15.05
CA PRO A 68 8.35 -22.16 -13.83
C PRO A 68 8.81 -20.74 -14.11
N ALA A 69 8.36 -19.78 -13.31
CA ALA A 69 8.76 -18.38 -13.43
C ALA A 69 10.13 -18.17 -12.77
N PHE A 70 11.19 -18.65 -13.39
CA PHE A 70 12.54 -18.61 -12.81
C PHE A 70 13.08 -17.20 -12.56
N ALA A 71 12.58 -16.20 -13.27
CA ALA A 71 13.03 -14.83 -13.12
C ALA A 71 12.36 -14.08 -11.96
N ILE A 72 11.45 -14.71 -11.19
CA ILE A 72 10.48 -14.03 -10.30
C ILE A 72 11.11 -13.02 -9.31
N ASP A 73 12.37 -13.20 -8.96
CA ASP A 73 13.15 -12.26 -8.14
C ASP A 73 13.36 -10.91 -8.83
N LEU A 74 13.59 -10.92 -10.14
CA LEU A 74 13.68 -9.72 -10.97
C LEU A 74 12.33 -9.01 -11.08
N GLU A 75 11.23 -9.75 -11.26
CA GLU A 75 9.89 -9.18 -11.24
C GLU A 75 9.59 -8.51 -9.89
N PHE A 76 9.99 -9.14 -8.77
CA PHE A 76 9.86 -8.54 -7.45
C PHE A 76 10.63 -7.23 -7.34
N LYS A 77 11.90 -7.22 -7.76
CA LYS A 77 12.75 -6.01 -7.75
C LYS A 77 12.13 -4.88 -8.57
N TRP A 78 11.47 -5.18 -9.69
CA TRP A 78 10.73 -4.16 -10.44
C TRP A 78 9.47 -3.66 -9.73
N LEU A 79 8.76 -4.54 -9.02
CA LEU A 79 7.57 -4.19 -8.22
C LEU A 79 7.91 -3.43 -6.93
N THR A 80 9.17 -3.42 -6.50
CA THR A 80 9.61 -2.70 -5.29
C THR A 80 10.50 -1.49 -5.59
N ASN A 81 10.73 -1.16 -6.86
CA ASN A 81 11.66 -0.11 -7.28
C ASN A 81 11.11 1.33 -7.13
N ASN A 82 10.61 1.69 -5.95
CA ASN A 82 10.32 3.07 -5.57
C ASN A 82 10.78 3.34 -4.14
N VAL A 83 10.89 4.62 -3.77
CA VAL A 83 11.37 5.05 -2.44
C VAL A 83 10.59 4.42 -1.28
N TYR A 84 9.32 4.08 -1.48
CA TYR A 84 8.46 3.52 -0.42
C TYR A 84 8.67 2.01 -0.17
N LEU A 85 9.04 1.27 -1.21
CA LEU A 85 9.24 -0.19 -1.18
C LEU A 85 10.70 -0.61 -1.34
N GLU A 86 11.62 0.31 -1.61
CA GLU A 86 13.03 -0.01 -1.91
C GLU A 86 13.66 -0.84 -0.80
N GLU A 87 13.36 -0.51 0.46
CA GLU A 87 13.87 -1.21 1.65
C GLU A 87 13.54 -2.72 1.69
N ILE A 88 12.48 -3.18 1.03
CA ILE A 88 12.12 -4.60 1.00
C ILE A 88 12.65 -5.34 -0.23
N SER A 89 13.33 -4.66 -1.16
CA SER A 89 13.73 -5.23 -2.45
C SER A 89 14.72 -6.40 -2.30
N SER A 90 15.61 -6.33 -1.31
CA SER A 90 16.61 -7.36 -1.02
C SER A 90 16.02 -8.62 -0.39
N ALA A 91 14.81 -8.56 0.20
CA ALA A 91 14.21 -9.68 0.90
C ALA A 91 14.00 -10.91 0.01
N ILE A 92 13.87 -10.71 -1.31
CA ILE A 92 13.69 -11.78 -2.29
C ILE A 92 14.97 -12.58 -2.56
N GLU A 93 16.15 -12.02 -2.29
CA GLU A 93 17.44 -12.67 -2.59
C GLU A 93 17.71 -13.83 -1.63
N ASN A 94 17.29 -13.68 -0.38
CA ASN A 94 17.49 -14.70 0.65
C ASN A 94 16.25 -14.81 1.56
N PRO A 95 15.11 -15.28 1.03
CA PRO A 95 13.84 -15.27 1.76
C PRO A 95 13.91 -16.13 3.03
N LEU A 96 13.07 -15.79 4.01
CA LEU A 96 13.01 -16.36 5.37
C LEU A 96 14.19 -16.01 6.30
N ASN A 97 15.19 -15.26 5.83
CA ASN A 97 16.31 -14.84 6.67
C ASN A 97 16.10 -13.43 7.23
N ALA A 98 16.58 -13.22 8.46
CA ALA A 98 16.56 -11.93 9.12
C ALA A 98 17.83 -11.12 8.73
N PRO A 99 17.76 -9.78 8.70
CA PRO A 99 16.60 -8.94 9.04
C PRO A 99 15.53 -8.78 7.94
N GLU A 100 15.85 -9.06 6.68
CA GLU A 100 15.07 -8.66 5.50
C GLU A 100 13.68 -9.29 5.47
N HIS A 101 13.53 -10.54 5.91
CA HIS A 101 12.22 -11.19 6.04
C HIS A 101 11.28 -10.43 6.98
N LYS A 102 11.81 -9.91 8.10
CA LYS A 102 11.01 -9.15 9.06
C LYS A 102 10.57 -7.82 8.48
N GLU A 103 11.48 -7.11 7.81
CA GLU A 103 11.19 -5.83 7.15
C GLU A 103 10.13 -6.00 6.06
N PHE A 104 10.23 -7.08 5.28
CA PHE A 104 9.21 -7.46 4.31
C PHE A 104 7.83 -7.65 4.95
N LEU A 105 7.73 -8.43 6.04
CA LEU A 105 6.45 -8.66 6.72
C LEU A 105 5.86 -7.36 7.29
N ILE A 106 6.70 -6.49 7.87
CA ILE A 106 6.26 -5.17 8.36
C ILE A 106 5.69 -4.34 7.20
N LYS A 107 6.39 -4.29 6.06
CA LYS A 107 5.91 -3.52 4.90
C LYS A 107 4.60 -4.06 4.32
N LEU A 108 4.41 -5.38 4.30
CA LEU A 108 3.14 -5.97 3.87
C LEU A 108 1.99 -5.56 4.80
N GLU A 109 2.22 -5.57 6.12
CA GLU A 109 1.22 -5.12 7.09
C GLU A 109 0.95 -3.61 6.96
N ASP A 110 1.98 -2.80 6.69
CA ASP A 110 1.84 -1.38 6.41
C ASP A 110 0.98 -1.12 5.17
N LEU A 111 1.19 -1.84 4.07
CA LEU A 111 0.37 -1.73 2.85
C LEU A 111 -1.09 -2.08 3.13
N LYS A 112 -1.35 -3.15 3.90
CA LYS A 112 -2.70 -3.55 4.31
C LYS A 112 -3.37 -2.49 5.20
N ASN A 113 -2.60 -1.90 6.11
CA ASN A 113 -3.06 -0.79 6.94
C ASN A 113 -3.37 0.45 6.09
N ILE A 114 -2.55 0.77 5.08
CA ILE A 114 -2.81 1.87 4.15
C ILE A 114 -4.08 1.64 3.34
N ALA A 115 -4.28 0.44 2.79
CA ALA A 115 -5.52 0.09 2.09
C ALA A 115 -6.75 0.37 2.97
N THR A 116 -6.75 -0.12 4.20
CA THR A 116 -7.81 0.15 5.18
C THR A 116 -7.99 1.64 5.46
N LYS A 117 -6.88 2.37 5.69
CA LYS A 117 -6.93 3.82 6.00
C LYS A 117 -7.41 4.67 4.83
N ILE A 118 -7.18 4.25 3.58
CA ILE A 118 -7.72 4.91 2.39
C ILE A 118 -9.26 4.99 2.46
N GLU A 119 -9.92 3.93 2.91
CA GLU A 119 -11.38 3.91 3.05
C GLU A 119 -11.89 4.83 4.17
N PHE A 120 -11.07 5.09 5.20
CA PHE A 120 -11.42 6.02 6.28
C PHE A 120 -11.24 7.48 5.90
N VAL A 121 -10.18 7.81 5.14
CA VAL A 121 -9.87 9.21 4.84
C VAL A 121 -10.51 9.69 3.53
N PHE A 122 -10.82 8.79 2.59
CA PHE A 122 -11.47 9.12 1.33
C PHE A 122 -12.88 8.56 1.26
N PHE A 123 -13.76 9.27 0.54
CA PHE A 123 -15.17 8.93 0.46
C PHE A 123 -15.56 8.31 -0.89
N GLY A 124 -16.61 7.48 -0.84
CA GLY A 124 -17.31 6.94 -1.99
C GLY A 124 -16.63 5.76 -2.66
N LYS A 125 -17.23 5.24 -3.74
CA LYS A 125 -16.76 4.05 -4.47
C LYS A 125 -15.28 4.12 -4.87
N ALA A 126 -14.77 5.32 -5.15
CA ALA A 126 -13.37 5.52 -5.53
C ALA A 126 -12.38 5.10 -4.42
N SER A 127 -12.72 5.31 -3.14
CA SER A 127 -11.83 4.91 -2.03
C SER A 127 -11.76 3.40 -1.89
N ILE A 128 -12.89 2.70 -2.04
CA ILE A 128 -12.96 1.23 -2.03
C ILE A 128 -12.13 0.63 -3.17
N ILE A 129 -12.23 1.19 -4.38
CA ILE A 129 -11.46 0.68 -5.52
C ILE A 129 -9.96 0.92 -5.32
N LEU A 130 -9.56 2.10 -4.82
CA LEU A 130 -8.15 2.41 -4.54
C LEU A 130 -7.60 1.52 -3.41
N SER A 131 -8.36 1.34 -2.33
CA SER A 131 -8.04 0.42 -1.24
C SER A 131 -7.80 -1.00 -1.75
N ASN A 132 -8.75 -1.54 -2.53
CA ASN A 132 -8.62 -2.87 -3.11
C ASN A 132 -7.38 -2.96 -4.03
N PHE A 133 -7.04 -1.93 -4.80
CA PHE A 133 -5.81 -1.94 -5.58
C PHE A 133 -4.56 -2.08 -4.70
N VAL A 134 -4.44 -1.29 -3.62
CA VAL A 134 -3.30 -1.38 -2.70
C VAL A 134 -3.23 -2.76 -2.04
N LEU A 135 -4.37 -3.32 -1.66
CA LEU A 135 -4.45 -4.68 -1.10
C LEU A 135 -4.01 -5.74 -2.13
N ARG A 136 -4.46 -5.67 -3.39
CA ARG A 136 -4.02 -6.60 -4.44
C ARG A 136 -2.53 -6.47 -4.74
N TYR A 137 -1.96 -5.28 -4.62
CA TYR A 137 -0.51 -5.08 -4.75
C TYR A 137 0.25 -5.80 -3.63
N GLN A 138 -0.21 -5.66 -2.39
CA GLN A 138 0.37 -6.36 -1.24
C GLN A 138 0.29 -7.89 -1.42
N GLU A 139 -0.87 -8.42 -1.80
CA GLU A 139 -1.08 -9.84 -2.07
C GLU A 139 -0.16 -10.34 -3.21
N LEU A 140 0.02 -9.55 -4.26
CA LEU A 140 0.95 -9.87 -5.35
C LEU A 140 2.39 -9.98 -4.84
N LEU A 141 2.87 -9.00 -4.08
CA LEU A 141 4.22 -9.03 -3.50
C LEU A 141 4.42 -10.29 -2.63
N PHE A 142 3.41 -10.64 -1.83
CA PHE A 142 3.47 -11.84 -1.00
C PHE A 142 3.49 -13.12 -1.84
N SER A 143 2.65 -13.21 -2.87
CA SER A 143 2.62 -14.37 -3.76
C SER A 143 3.94 -14.56 -4.51
N VAL A 144 4.56 -13.48 -4.96
CA VAL A 144 5.90 -13.50 -5.58
C VAL A 144 6.94 -14.01 -4.59
N TYR A 145 6.94 -13.48 -3.37
CA TYR A 145 7.86 -13.91 -2.31
C TYR A 145 7.73 -15.40 -1.96
N GLN A 146 6.49 -15.90 -1.83
CA GLN A 146 6.23 -17.31 -1.60
C GLN A 146 6.70 -18.19 -2.75
N TYR A 147 6.54 -17.72 -3.99
CA TYR A 147 7.00 -18.45 -5.16
C TYR A 147 8.54 -18.49 -5.23
N GLN A 148 9.24 -17.44 -4.82
CA GLN A 148 10.71 -17.49 -4.70
C GLN A 148 11.18 -18.54 -3.67
N ILE A 149 10.53 -18.63 -2.50
CA ILE A 149 10.84 -19.67 -1.51
C ILE A 149 10.68 -21.07 -2.13
N LEU A 150 9.61 -21.27 -2.89
CA LEU A 150 9.36 -22.52 -3.59
C LEU A 150 10.46 -22.83 -4.60
N LEU A 151 10.91 -21.85 -5.40
CA LEU A 151 12.01 -22.04 -6.35
C LEU A 151 13.31 -22.44 -5.63
N ASN A 152 13.64 -21.79 -4.51
CA ASN A 152 14.80 -22.16 -3.69
C ASN A 152 14.71 -23.61 -3.17
N ASN A 153 13.50 -24.07 -2.81
CA ASN A 153 13.27 -25.45 -2.41
C ASN A 153 13.35 -26.42 -3.59
N MET A 154 12.86 -26.00 -4.76
CA MET A 154 12.92 -26.78 -6.00
C MET A 154 14.37 -27.00 -6.44
N GLU A 155 15.22 -25.98 -6.36
CA GLU A 155 16.66 -26.05 -6.64
C GLU A 155 17.37 -27.05 -5.71
N LYS A 156 17.04 -27.04 -4.41
CA LYS A 156 17.56 -28.04 -3.47
C LYS A 156 17.07 -29.45 -3.82
N ALA A 157 15.81 -29.58 -4.25
CA ALA A 157 15.19 -30.85 -4.60
C ALA A 157 15.62 -31.40 -5.97
N SER A 158 16.22 -30.57 -6.85
CA SER A 158 16.60 -30.95 -8.21
C SER A 158 17.95 -31.67 -8.31
N GLN A 159 18.69 -31.82 -7.20
CA GLN A 159 19.97 -32.55 -7.19
C GLN A 159 19.79 -33.99 -7.69
N GLY A 160 20.30 -34.26 -8.89
CA GLY A 160 20.20 -35.56 -9.55
C GLY A 160 18.82 -35.89 -10.14
N LYS A 161 17.92 -34.90 -10.29
CA LYS A 161 16.57 -35.08 -10.84
C LYS A 161 16.36 -34.24 -12.10
N THR A 162 15.38 -34.65 -12.91
CA THR A 162 14.85 -33.83 -14.00
C THR A 162 14.06 -32.63 -13.46
N LEU A 163 13.83 -31.61 -14.31
CA LEU A 163 13.04 -30.45 -13.93
C LEU A 163 11.60 -30.86 -13.55
N GLU A 164 10.99 -31.76 -14.31
CA GLU A 164 9.63 -32.25 -14.07
C GLU A 164 9.51 -32.97 -12.71
N GLU A 165 10.52 -33.75 -12.33
CA GLU A 165 10.56 -34.42 -11.02
C GLU A 165 10.76 -33.41 -9.88
N ALA A 166 11.60 -32.40 -10.07
CA ALA A 166 11.78 -31.33 -9.09
C ALA A 166 10.48 -30.54 -8.88
N GLN A 167 9.79 -30.17 -9.97
CA GLN A 167 8.48 -29.51 -9.93
C GLN A 167 7.43 -30.34 -9.19
N ARG A 168 7.36 -31.66 -9.47
CA ARG A 168 6.44 -32.57 -8.77
C ARG A 168 6.77 -32.69 -7.28
N THR A 169 8.06 -32.74 -6.93
CA THR A 169 8.51 -32.88 -5.53
C THR A 169 8.01 -31.72 -4.66
N VAL A 170 7.94 -30.51 -5.21
CA VAL A 170 7.54 -29.31 -4.46
C VAL A 170 6.13 -28.82 -4.79
N GLY A 171 5.37 -29.53 -5.64
CA GLY A 171 4.02 -29.12 -6.04
C GLY A 171 3.99 -27.81 -6.87
N GLU A 172 5.02 -27.54 -7.66
CA GLU A 172 5.26 -26.21 -8.25
C GLU A 172 4.10 -25.69 -9.11
N LYS A 173 3.40 -26.57 -9.83
CA LYS A 173 2.29 -26.19 -10.72
C LYS A 173 1.12 -25.54 -9.97
N GLU A 174 0.81 -26.00 -8.76
CA GLU A 174 -0.26 -25.41 -7.95
C GLU A 174 0.13 -24.01 -7.46
N HIS A 175 1.35 -23.87 -6.96
CA HIS A 175 1.89 -22.57 -6.57
C HIS A 175 1.98 -21.58 -7.74
N ARG A 176 2.35 -22.06 -8.93
CA ARG A 176 2.35 -21.24 -10.15
C ARG A 176 0.95 -20.78 -10.53
N LYS A 177 -0.08 -21.59 -10.32
CA LYS A 177 -1.48 -21.18 -10.53
C LYS A 177 -1.86 -20.04 -9.59
N ASN A 178 -1.52 -20.13 -8.31
CA ASN A 178 -1.78 -19.08 -7.32
C ASN A 178 -1.05 -17.78 -7.68
N LEU A 179 0.21 -17.88 -8.14
CA LEU A 179 0.96 -16.73 -8.64
C LEU A 179 0.27 -16.07 -9.84
N LYS A 180 -0.15 -16.86 -10.83
CA LYS A 180 -0.89 -16.36 -12.01
C LYS A 180 -2.19 -15.65 -11.59
N GLU A 181 -2.92 -16.20 -10.62
CA GLU A 181 -4.13 -15.59 -10.08
C GLU A 181 -3.85 -14.25 -9.40
N ALA A 182 -2.76 -14.14 -8.63
CA ALA A 182 -2.36 -12.88 -8.00
C ALA A 182 -2.07 -11.78 -9.05
N PHE A 183 -1.35 -12.11 -10.13
CA PHE A 183 -1.10 -11.18 -11.23
C PHE A 183 -2.39 -10.77 -11.97
N GLU A 184 -3.31 -11.70 -12.21
CA GLU A 184 -4.59 -11.39 -12.86
C GLU A 184 -5.47 -10.52 -11.95
N ASN A 185 -5.54 -10.81 -10.64
CA ASN A 185 -6.26 -9.98 -9.68
C ASN A 185 -5.71 -8.54 -9.65
N MET A 186 -4.39 -8.40 -9.70
CA MET A 186 -3.72 -7.10 -9.78
C MET A 186 -4.09 -6.34 -11.08
N LYS A 187 -4.10 -7.04 -12.20
CA LYS A 187 -4.50 -6.48 -13.51
C LYS A 187 -5.95 -6.01 -13.51
N GLN A 188 -6.86 -6.83 -12.98
CA GLN A 188 -8.27 -6.45 -12.85
C GLN A 188 -8.47 -5.23 -11.94
N ALA A 189 -7.68 -5.12 -10.86
CA ALA A 189 -7.70 -3.93 -10.01
C ALA A 189 -7.25 -2.67 -10.78
N ASP A 190 -6.18 -2.74 -11.58
CA ASP A 190 -5.73 -1.61 -12.40
C ASP A 190 -6.74 -1.20 -13.48
N ILE A 191 -7.36 -2.18 -14.15
CA ILE A 191 -8.42 -1.92 -15.13
C ILE A 191 -9.56 -1.13 -14.48
N ARG A 192 -10.02 -1.56 -13.30
CA ARG A 192 -11.07 -0.86 -12.55
C ARG A 192 -10.67 0.56 -12.16
N LEU A 193 -9.42 0.82 -11.78
CA LEU A 193 -8.94 2.18 -11.50
C LEU A 193 -9.13 3.11 -12.71
N LYS A 194 -8.77 2.62 -13.90
CA LYS A 194 -8.85 3.36 -15.16
C LYS A 194 -10.30 3.63 -15.57
N GLU A 195 -11.13 2.59 -15.59
CA GLU A 195 -12.55 2.68 -15.97
C GLU A 195 -13.31 3.67 -15.08
N GLU A 196 -13.04 3.66 -13.78
CA GLU A 196 -13.74 4.49 -12.81
C GLU A 196 -13.07 5.85 -12.58
N LYS A 197 -11.98 6.17 -13.29
CA LYS A 197 -11.20 7.41 -13.14
C LYS A 197 -10.87 7.72 -11.68
N VAL A 198 -10.45 6.68 -10.95
CA VAL A 198 -10.28 6.74 -9.48
C VAL A 198 -9.26 7.79 -9.07
N GLU A 199 -8.14 7.87 -9.78
CA GLU A 199 -7.05 8.82 -9.50
C GLU A 199 -7.55 10.28 -9.52
N GLU A 200 -8.35 10.66 -10.52
CA GLU A 200 -8.94 11.99 -10.62
C GLU A 200 -9.95 12.26 -9.49
N LYS A 201 -10.81 11.27 -9.19
CA LYS A 201 -11.83 11.37 -8.14
C LYS A 201 -11.21 11.51 -6.76
N ILE A 202 -10.15 10.76 -6.45
CA ILE A 202 -9.43 10.81 -5.18
C ILE A 202 -8.67 12.13 -5.06
N LYS A 203 -7.94 12.55 -6.11
CA LYS A 203 -7.21 13.82 -6.12
C LYS A 203 -8.10 15.02 -5.82
N LYS A 204 -9.35 15.04 -6.31
CA LYS A 204 -10.32 16.11 -6.02
C LYS A 204 -10.70 16.23 -4.54
N GLN A 205 -10.50 15.18 -3.73
CA GLN A 205 -10.76 15.18 -2.29
C GLN A 205 -9.58 15.71 -1.46
N ILE A 206 -8.42 15.90 -2.07
CA ILE A 206 -7.21 16.44 -1.42
C ILE A 206 -7.25 17.96 -1.53
N LYS A 207 -8.00 18.59 -0.64
CA LYS A 207 -8.18 20.05 -0.59
C LYS A 207 -8.22 20.55 0.85
N LEU A 208 -7.68 21.76 1.03
CA LEU A 208 -7.67 22.49 2.29
C LEU A 208 -8.94 23.25 2.59
#